data_AF-A0A5Y3Y307-F1
#
_entry.id   AF-A0A5Y3Y307-F1
#
_cell.length_a   1.000
_cell.length_b   1.000
_cell.length_c   1.000
_cell.angle_alpha   90.00
_cell.angle_beta   90.00
_cell.angle_gamma   90.00
#
_symmetry.space_group_name_H-M   'P 1'
#
loop_
_entity.id
_entity.type
_entity.pdbx_description
1 polymer ?
#
loop_
_entity_poly.entity_id
_entity_poly.type
_entity_poly.pdbx_seq_one_letter_code
_entity_poly.pdbx_strand_id
1 'polypeptide(L)' 'MTNPHDNISVGSITLVYSALRRGWLVPGGSVIQNPLKAQRIAELMNSKKVAA' A
#
# COMPACT_ATOMS: atom_id res chain seq x y z
N MET A 1 -11.32 -2.81 2.13
CA MET A 1 -11.31 -2.48 0.69
C MET A 1 -12.69 -2.81 0.16
N THR A 2 -13.54 -1.81 0.00
CA THR A 2 -14.90 -1.97 -0.55
C THR A 2 -14.90 -1.65 -2.04
N ASN A 3 -13.96 -0.82 -2.48
CA ASN A 3 -13.73 -0.48 -3.88
C ASN A 3 -12.31 -0.90 -4.32
N PRO A 4 -12.13 -1.28 -5.59
CA PRO A 4 -10.82 -1.62 -6.16
C PRO A 4 -9.85 -0.42 -6.25
N HIS A 5 -10.31 0.80 -5.97
CA HIS A 5 -9.50 2.02 -5.96
C HIS A 5 -9.33 2.60 -4.55
N ASP A 6 -9.75 1.87 -3.50
CA ASP A 6 -9.58 2.33 -2.13
C ASP A 6 -8.09 2.34 -1.73
N ASN A 7 -7.76 3.25 -0.83
CA ASN A 7 -6.47 3.29 -0.15
C ASN A 7 -6.26 1.99 0.63
N ILE A 8 -5.01 1.54 0.71
CA ILE A 8 -4.64 0.37 1.52
C ILE A 8 -3.97 0.88 2.79
N SER A 9 -4.62 0.69 3.93
CA SER A 9 -4.10 1.06 5.24
C SER A 9 -3.82 -0.20 6.06
N VAL A 10 -2.58 -0.36 6.51
CA VAL A 10 -2.16 -1.45 7.39
C VAL A 10 -1.40 -0.86 8.58
N GLY A 11 -2.03 -0.85 9.74
CA GLY A 11 -1.47 -0.25 10.95
C GLY A 11 -1.10 1.21 10.74
N SER A 12 0.19 1.53 10.85
CA SER A 12 0.72 2.90 10.64
C SER A 12 1.08 3.19 9.17
N ILE A 13 1.00 2.20 8.27
CA ILE A 13 1.35 2.34 6.85
C ILE A 13 0.08 2.57 6.03
N THR A 14 0.08 3.59 5.18
CA THR A 14 -1.00 3.84 4.23
C THR A 14 -0.43 3.98 2.82
N LEU A 15 -0.91 3.13 1.91
CA LEU A 15 -0.63 3.19 0.48
C LEU A 15 -1.80 3.89 -0.22
N VAL A 16 -1.51 5.00 -0.88
CA VAL A 16 -2.52 5.82 -1.54
C VAL A 16 -2.72 5.32 -2.97
N TYR A 17 -3.97 5.09 -3.36
CA TYR A 17 -4.29 4.77 -4.74
C TYR A 17 -4.13 6.00 -5.63
N SER A 18 -3.35 5.85 -6.70
CA SER A 18 -3.18 6.85 -7.74
C SER A 18 -3.95 6.42 -8.98
N ALA A 19 -5.03 7.14 -9.32
CA ALA A 19 -5.78 6.90 -10.54
C ALA A 19 -4.93 7.16 -11.81
N LEU A 20 -4.02 8.14 -11.76
CA LEU A 20 -3.13 8.47 -12.87
C LEU A 20 -2.16 7.33 -13.20
N ARG A 21 -1.65 6.65 -12.17
CA ARG A 21 -0.74 5.50 -12.33
C ARG A 21 -1.45 4.14 -12.24
N ARG A 22 -2.78 4.16 -12.07
CA ARG A 22 -3.66 2.99 -11.90
C ARG A 22 -3.13 1.99 -10.89
N GLY A 23 -2.71 2.45 -9.71
CA GLY A 23 -2.13 1.61 -8.68
C GLY A 23 -1.79 2.36 -7.39
N TRP A 24 -1.34 1.62 -6.39
CA TRP A 24 -0.98 2.12 -5.07
C TRP A 24 0.47 2.60 -5.03
N LEU A 25 0.64 3.83 -4.55
CA LEU A 25 1.94 4.45 -4.32
C LEU A 25 2.55 3.88 -3.04
N VAL A 26 3.76 3.36 -3.15
CA VAL A 26 4.55 2.95 -1.99
C VAL A 26 5.58 4.01 -1.60
N PRO A 27 5.90 4.15 -0.30
CA PRO A 27 7.03 4.95 0.15
C PRO A 27 8.30 4.48 -0.58
N GLY A 28 8.92 5.36 -1.36
CA GLY A 28 10.03 5.01 -2.27
C GLY A 28 9.74 5.22 -3.76
N GLY A 29 8.52 5.65 -4.13
CA GLY A 29 8.20 6.10 -5.49
C GLY A 29 7.76 4.99 -6.47
N SER A 30 7.80 3.74 -6.03
CA SER A 30 7.26 2.62 -6.80
C SER A 30 5.73 2.61 -6.76
N VAL A 31 5.12 2.02 -7.80
CA VAL A 31 3.67 1.84 -7.90
C VAL A 31 3.37 0.36 -8.00
N ILE A 32 2.41 -0.11 -7.21
CA ILE A 32 1.94 -1.48 -7.26
C ILE A 32 0.51 -1.47 -7.76
N GLN A 33 0.22 -2.17 -8.85
CA GLN A 33 -1.14 -2.26 -9.41
C GLN A 33 -1.93 -3.45 -8.88
N ASN A 34 -1.25 -4.43 -8.28
CA ASN A 34 -1.91 -5.59 -7.69
C ASN A 34 -2.29 -5.28 -6.22
N PRO A 35 -3.58 -5.28 -5.87
CA PRO A 35 -4.03 -4.92 -4.52
C PRO A 35 -3.50 -5.88 -3.45
N LEU A 36 -3.43 -7.18 -3.72
CA LEU A 36 -2.89 -8.17 -2.78
C LEU A 36 -1.40 -7.97 -2.53
N LYS A 37 -0.65 -7.62 -3.58
CA LYS A 37 0.78 -7.31 -3.45
C LYS A 37 0.99 -6.01 -2.67
N ALA A 38 0.15 -5.00 -2.90
CA ALA A 38 0.20 -3.74 -2.17
C ALA A 38 -0.13 -3.94 -0.69
N GLN A 39 -1.16 -4.73 -0.37
CA GLN A 39 -1.50 -5.16 0.99
C GLN A 39 -0.31 -5.83 1.68
N ARG A 40 0.29 -6.83 1.05
CA ARG A 40 1.43 -7.56 1.63
C ARG A 40 2.66 -6.67 1.86
N ILE A 41 2.90 -5.71 0.97
CA ILE A 41 3.99 -4.73 1.13
C ILE A 41 3.69 -3.80 2.31
N ALA A 42 2.45 -3.34 2.45
CA ALA A 42 2.03 -2.51 3.58
C ALA A 42 2.19 -3.26 4.91
N GLU A 43 1.81 -4.55 4.96
CA GLU A 43 2.04 -5.43 6.11
C GLU A 43 3.53 -5.59 6.41
N LEU A 44 4.35 -5.88 5.42
CA LEU A 44 5.80 -6.02 5.60
C LEU A 44 6.44 -4.73 6.14
N MET A 45 6.01 -3.57 5.63
CA MET A 45 6.49 -2.26 6.11
C MET A 45 6.04 -1.98 7.54
N ASN A 46 4.79 -2.31 7.87
CA ASN A 46 4.27 -2.13 9.23
C ASN A 46 5.02 -3.03 10.22
N SER A 47 5.24 -4.30 9.87
CA SER A 47 6.01 -5.24 10.70
C SER A 47 7.47 -4.81 10.89
N LYS A 48 8.13 -4.29 9.84
CA LYS A 48 9.49 -3.75 9.95
C LYS A 48 9.56 -2.51 10.83
N LYS A 49 8.54 -1.64 10.79
CA LYS A 49 8.48 -0.43 11.61
C LYS A 49 8.26 -0.75 13.09
N VAL A 50 7.52 -1.81 13.40
CA VAL A 50 7.25 -2.25 14.79
C VAL A 50 8.45 -2.97 15.42
N ALA A 51 9.38 -3.46 14.60
CA ALA A 51 10.58 -4.17 15.07
C ALA A 51 11.79 -3.25 15.38
N ALA A 52 11.60 -1.93 15.41
CA ALA A 52 12.64 -0.93 15.66
C ALA A 52 12.44 -0.22 17.01
#